data_AF-A0AAV0JID8-F1
#
_entry.id   AF-A0AAV0JID8-F1
#
_cell.length_a   1.000
_cell.length_b   1.000
_cell.length_c   1.000
_cell.angle_alpha   90.00
_cell.angle_beta   90.00
_cell.angle_gamma   90.00
#
_symmetry.space_group_name_H-M   'P 1'
#
loop_
_entity.id
_entity.type
_entity.pdbx_description
1 polymer ?
#
loop_
_entity_poly.entity_id
_entity_poly.type
_entity_poly.pdbx_seq_one_letter_code
_entity_poly.pdbx_strand_id
1 'polypeptide(L)'
;MGRAKKGPKFAVMKKMVTSKAIKQYKEEVLNPNRKDLSKEQLPRNVPKVSSSLYFTHNTALGPPYRVLVDTNFINFSIQNKLDLEKAMMDCLYAKCTPCITDCVMAELEKLGQKYRVALRIAKDPRFERLPCIHKGTYADDCIVSRVSQHKCYIVATCDRDLKRRIRKVPGVPIMYITQHRYSIERMPEATIGGGKSQILRFKTLLLQDSDDVEIQIALAHARNEMIFS
;
A
#
# COMPACT_ATOMS: atom_id res chain seq x y z
N MET A 1 -18.29 -75.03 9.33
CA MET A 1 -17.31 -75.38 8.30
C MET A 1 -16.31 -74.24 8.14
N GLY A 2 -15.04 -74.44 8.55
CA GLY A 2 -14.00 -73.39 8.49
C GLY A 2 -13.50 -73.20 7.05
N ARG A 3 -13.47 -71.95 6.56
CA ARG A 3 -13.01 -71.62 5.21
C ARG A 3 -11.52 -71.98 5.03
N ALA A 4 -11.19 -72.53 3.86
CA ALA A 4 -9.84 -72.95 3.51
C ALA A 4 -8.84 -71.77 3.62
N LYS A 5 -7.70 -72.01 4.28
CA LYS A 5 -6.63 -71.01 4.41
C LYS A 5 -5.94 -70.85 3.05
N LYS A 6 -5.77 -69.60 2.60
CA LYS A 6 -5.00 -69.28 1.38
C LYS A 6 -3.54 -69.71 1.58
N GLY A 7 -3.04 -70.56 0.67
CA GLY A 7 -1.65 -71.02 0.69
C GLY A 7 -0.64 -69.89 0.46
N PRO A 8 0.61 -70.08 0.89
CA PRO A 8 1.68 -69.12 0.64
C PRO A 8 1.91 -68.95 -0.87
N LYS A 9 2.13 -67.70 -1.31
CA LYS A 9 2.49 -67.40 -2.70
C LYS A 9 3.96 -67.73 -2.91
N PHE A 10 4.27 -68.46 -3.98
CA PHE A 10 5.66 -68.74 -4.36
C PHE A 10 6.32 -67.47 -4.95
N ALA A 11 7.61 -67.28 -4.68
CA ALA A 11 8.42 -66.16 -5.17
C ALA A 11 7.91 -64.74 -4.82
N VAL A 12 7.43 -64.54 -3.59
CA VAL A 12 7.07 -63.19 -3.11
C VAL A 12 8.33 -62.38 -2.86
N MET A 13 8.62 -61.45 -3.78
CA MET A 13 9.71 -60.50 -3.62
C MET A 13 9.25 -59.25 -2.86
N LYS A 14 10.19 -58.61 -2.15
CA LYS A 14 9.97 -57.29 -1.53
C LYS A 14 9.70 -56.28 -2.64
N LYS A 15 8.65 -55.48 -2.52
CA LYS A 15 8.33 -54.42 -3.49
C LYS A 15 9.49 -53.41 -3.53
N MET A 16 10.24 -53.41 -4.62
CA MET A 16 11.26 -52.40 -4.91
C MET A 16 10.70 -51.37 -5.88
N VAL A 17 11.14 -50.12 -5.75
CA VAL A 17 10.76 -49.06 -6.66
C VAL A 17 11.27 -49.42 -8.05
N THR A 18 10.37 -49.45 -9.03
CA THR A 18 10.71 -49.81 -10.40
C THR A 18 11.36 -48.63 -11.12
N SER A 19 12.29 -48.92 -12.03
CA SER A 19 12.93 -47.89 -12.87
C SER A 19 11.91 -47.06 -13.68
N LYS A 20 10.75 -47.64 -14.02
CA LYS A 20 9.63 -46.94 -14.65
C LYS A 20 8.99 -45.89 -13.73
N ALA A 21 8.77 -46.22 -12.46
CA ALA A 21 8.22 -45.26 -11.48
C ALA A 21 9.17 -44.08 -11.23
N ILE A 22 10.48 -44.34 -11.21
CA ILE A 22 11.52 -43.29 -11.07
C ILE A 22 11.53 -42.39 -12.31
N LYS A 23 11.44 -42.96 -13.52
CA LYS A 23 11.37 -42.18 -14.77
C LYS A 23 10.11 -41.32 -14.84
N GLN A 24 8.95 -41.86 -14.47
CA GLN A 24 7.68 -41.10 -14.43
C GLN A 24 7.75 -39.93 -13.45
N TYR A 25 8.23 -40.15 -12.23
CA TYR A 25 8.41 -39.07 -11.26
C TYR A 25 9.40 -38.00 -11.76
N LYS A 26 10.49 -38.44 -12.40
CA LYS A 26 11.48 -37.55 -13.00
C LYS A 26 10.88 -36.74 -14.15
N GLU A 27 10.07 -37.35 -15.01
CA GLU A 27 9.35 -36.69 -16.10
C GLU A 27 8.25 -35.74 -15.58
N GLU A 28 7.57 -36.05 -14.49
CA GLU A 28 6.53 -35.19 -13.89
C GLU A 28 7.14 -33.97 -13.20
N VAL A 29 8.27 -34.14 -12.50
CA VAL A 29 8.92 -33.06 -11.75
C VAL A 29 9.85 -32.22 -12.62
N LEU A 30 10.57 -32.84 -13.58
CA LEU A 30 11.61 -32.17 -14.38
C LEU A 30 11.23 -31.86 -15.83
N ASN A 31 10.09 -32.27 -16.41
CA ASN A 31 9.81 -31.86 -17.79
C ASN A 31 9.43 -30.36 -17.88
N PRO A 32 10.27 -29.51 -18.47
CA PRO A 32 9.90 -28.12 -18.77
C PRO A 32 8.79 -28.06 -19.84
N ASN A 33 8.83 -28.97 -20.83
CA ASN A 33 7.96 -28.94 -22.01
C ASN A 33 6.46 -29.09 -21.71
N ARG A 34 6.06 -29.77 -20.61
CA ARG A 34 4.65 -29.84 -20.19
C ARG A 34 4.13 -28.49 -19.68
N LYS A 35 4.98 -27.70 -19.01
CA LYS A 35 4.63 -26.35 -18.58
C LYS A 35 4.42 -25.44 -19.79
N ASP A 36 5.18 -25.64 -20.86
CA ASP A 36 5.12 -24.78 -22.05
C ASP A 36 3.90 -25.09 -22.92
N LEU A 37 3.53 -26.37 -23.11
CA LEU A 37 2.26 -26.76 -23.76
C LEU A 37 1.02 -26.20 -23.04
N SER A 38 1.05 -26.17 -21.69
CA SER A 38 -0.02 -25.58 -20.90
C SER A 38 -0.07 -24.04 -20.97
N LYS A 39 1.06 -23.38 -21.25
CA LYS A 39 1.12 -21.92 -21.43
C LYS A 39 0.62 -21.48 -22.79
N GLU A 40 0.86 -22.28 -23.84
CA GLU A 40 0.43 -21.97 -25.21
C GLU A 40 -1.10 -22.00 -25.38
N GLN A 41 -1.81 -22.79 -24.56
CA GLN A 41 -3.28 -22.87 -24.58
C GLN A 41 -3.98 -21.84 -23.68
N LEU A 42 -3.24 -21.05 -22.89
CA LEU A 42 -3.85 -20.02 -22.05
C LEU A 42 -4.10 -18.74 -22.87
N PRO A 43 -5.30 -18.14 -22.78
CA PRO A 43 -5.54 -16.85 -23.43
C PRO A 43 -4.59 -15.79 -22.86
N ARG A 44 -4.03 -14.95 -23.73
CA ARG A 44 -3.12 -13.86 -23.34
C ARG A 44 -3.85 -12.87 -22.42
N ASN A 45 -3.66 -12.99 -21.12
CA ASN A 45 -4.20 -12.05 -20.14
C ASN A 45 -3.32 -10.79 -20.10
N VAL A 46 -3.60 -9.83 -20.99
CA VAL A 46 -3.02 -8.49 -20.88
C VAL A 46 -3.88 -7.67 -19.92
N PRO A 47 -3.34 -7.22 -18.77
CA PRO A 47 -4.11 -6.38 -17.86
C PRO A 47 -4.47 -5.08 -18.55
N LYS A 48 -5.77 -4.78 -18.63
CA LYS A 48 -6.25 -3.49 -19.14
C LYS A 48 -5.94 -2.40 -18.11
N VAL A 49 -5.50 -1.24 -18.58
CA VAL A 49 -5.31 -0.08 -17.72
C VAL A 49 -6.68 0.43 -17.27
N SER A 50 -6.80 0.80 -15.98
CA SER A 50 -8.04 1.35 -15.43
C SER A 50 -8.47 2.62 -16.16
N SER A 51 -9.77 2.75 -16.45
CA SER A 51 -10.37 3.93 -17.10
C SER A 51 -10.27 5.20 -16.26
N SER A 52 -10.10 5.07 -14.95
CA SER A 52 -9.94 6.21 -14.02
C SER A 52 -8.56 6.89 -14.13
N LEU A 53 -7.64 6.33 -14.90
CA LEU A 53 -6.32 6.92 -15.13
C LEU A 53 -6.32 7.69 -16.45
N TYR A 54 -6.14 9.01 -16.35
CA TYR A 54 -5.73 9.83 -17.47
C TYR A 54 -4.20 9.94 -17.46
N PHE A 55 -3.54 9.13 -18.29
CA PHE A 55 -2.11 8.87 -18.23
C PHE A 55 -1.68 8.36 -16.83
N THR A 56 -1.13 9.26 -16.01
CA THR A 56 -0.64 8.98 -14.65
C THR A 56 -1.55 9.60 -13.58
N HIS A 57 -2.46 10.50 -13.97
CA HIS A 57 -3.37 11.18 -13.06
C HIS A 57 -4.60 10.34 -12.80
N ASN A 58 -4.96 10.21 -11.54
CA ASN A 58 -6.09 9.41 -11.10
C ASN A 58 -7.27 10.33 -10.76
N THR A 59 -8.28 10.33 -11.61
CA THR A 59 -9.47 11.18 -11.45
C THR A 59 -10.47 10.59 -10.45
N ALA A 60 -10.29 9.32 -10.04
CA ALA A 60 -11.18 8.66 -9.08
C ALA A 60 -10.87 8.98 -7.61
N LEU A 61 -9.80 9.74 -7.33
CA LEU A 61 -9.48 10.20 -5.98
C LEU A 61 -10.28 11.47 -5.69
N GLY A 62 -11.48 11.30 -5.16
CA GLY A 62 -12.34 12.38 -4.66
C GLY A 62 -12.52 12.31 -3.13
N PRO A 63 -12.86 13.43 -2.46
CA PRO A 63 -13.30 13.40 -1.07
C PRO A 63 -14.58 12.57 -0.93
N PRO A 64 -14.71 11.66 0.07
CA PRO A 64 -13.77 11.36 1.16
C PRO A 64 -12.59 10.47 0.74
N TYR A 65 -11.37 10.87 1.11
CA TYR A 65 -10.17 10.08 0.81
C TYR A 65 -10.09 8.83 1.67
N ARG A 66 -9.82 7.69 1.03
CA ARG A 66 -9.56 6.42 1.72
C ARG A 66 -8.06 6.18 1.83
N VAL A 67 -7.57 6.07 3.06
CA VAL A 67 -6.14 5.93 3.32
C VAL A 67 -5.87 4.54 3.89
N LEU A 68 -5.15 3.69 3.14
CA LEU A 68 -4.67 2.40 3.64
C LEU A 68 -3.52 2.62 4.61
N VAL A 69 -3.71 2.16 5.84
CA VAL A 69 -2.74 2.33 6.92
C VAL A 69 -1.94 1.05 7.13
N ASP A 70 -0.62 1.21 7.23
CA ASP A 70 0.35 0.16 7.49
C ASP A 70 0.74 0.10 8.99
N THR A 71 1.24 -1.04 9.48
CA THR A 71 1.59 -1.25 10.89
C THR A 71 2.69 -0.30 11.34
N ASN A 72 3.75 -0.18 10.54
CA ASN A 72 4.87 0.70 10.82
C ASN A 72 4.46 2.17 10.86
N PHE A 73 3.52 2.59 10.01
CA PHE A 73 3.01 3.96 10.02
C PHE A 73 2.29 4.31 11.33
N ILE A 74 1.48 3.39 11.87
CA ILE A 74 0.81 3.58 13.17
C ILE A 74 1.85 3.73 14.28
N ASN A 75 2.88 2.89 14.25
CA ASN A 75 3.95 2.91 15.26
C ASN A 75 4.71 4.24 15.25
N PHE A 76 5.09 4.73 14.07
CA PHE A 76 5.74 6.03 13.94
C PHE A 76 4.81 7.20 14.30
N SER A 77 3.50 7.07 14.04
CA SER A 77 2.53 8.10 14.45
C SER A 77 2.43 8.21 15.97
N ILE A 78 2.42 7.07 16.68
CA ILE A 78 2.39 7.04 18.15
C ILE A 78 3.69 7.62 18.72
N GLN A 79 4.85 7.28 18.15
CA GLN A 79 6.14 7.82 18.59
C GLN A 79 6.20 9.35 18.46
N ASN A 80 5.65 9.90 17.38
CA ASN A 80 5.60 11.34 17.13
C ASN A 80 4.39 12.02 17.80
N LYS A 81 3.57 11.28 18.56
CA LYS A 81 2.35 11.77 19.25
C LYS A 81 1.34 12.42 18.30
N LEU A 82 1.19 11.87 17.10
CA LEU A 82 0.25 12.35 16.10
C LEU A 82 -1.07 11.58 16.19
N ASP A 83 -2.18 12.33 16.18
CA ASP A 83 -3.52 11.77 16.02
C ASP A 83 -3.76 11.49 14.53
N LEU A 84 -3.92 10.21 14.18
CA LEU A 84 -3.95 9.72 12.81
C LEU A 84 -5.00 10.45 11.95
N GLU A 85 -6.23 10.57 12.45
CA GLU A 85 -7.33 11.16 11.68
C GLU A 85 -7.13 12.66 11.48
N LYS A 86 -6.78 13.39 12.55
CA LYS A 86 -6.55 14.84 12.50
C LYS A 86 -5.37 15.17 11.60
N ALA A 87 -4.24 14.50 11.78
CA ALA A 87 -3.05 14.73 10.98
C ALA A 87 -3.26 14.38 9.50
N MET A 88 -4.13 13.41 9.19
CA MET A 88 -4.54 13.13 7.80
C MET A 88 -5.40 14.25 7.22
N MET A 89 -6.39 14.75 7.98
CA MET A 89 -7.23 15.87 7.56
C MET A 89 -6.41 17.16 7.35
N ASP A 90 -5.44 17.44 8.23
CA ASP A 90 -4.55 18.59 8.11
C ASP A 90 -3.64 18.51 6.88
N CYS A 91 -3.24 17.29 6.48
CA CYS A 91 -2.38 17.09 5.31
C CYS A 91 -3.14 17.15 3.99
N LEU A 92 -4.38 16.65 3.95
CA LEU A 92 -5.18 16.51 2.72
C LEU A 92 -6.23 17.62 2.56
N TYR A 93 -6.47 18.44 3.60
CA TYR A 93 -7.49 19.47 3.67
C TYR A 93 -8.90 18.99 3.30
N ALA A 94 -9.18 17.70 3.55
CA ALA A 94 -10.43 17.05 3.20
C ALA A 94 -10.74 15.92 4.18
N LYS A 95 -12.00 15.46 4.17
CA LYS A 95 -12.42 14.32 4.98
C LYS A 95 -11.65 13.07 4.57
N CYS A 96 -10.97 12.45 5.54
CA CYS A 96 -10.18 11.25 5.35
C CYS A 96 -10.76 10.12 6.20
N THR A 97 -10.94 8.95 5.58
CA THR A 97 -11.33 7.72 6.26
C THR A 97 -10.12 6.80 6.27
N PRO A 98 -9.49 6.57 7.42
CA PRO A 98 -8.40 5.62 7.51
C PRO A 98 -8.95 4.20 7.44
N CYS A 99 -8.33 3.38 6.60
CA CYS A 99 -8.72 2.01 6.32
C CYS A 99 -7.61 1.07 6.77
N ILE A 100 -7.97 0.02 7.52
CA ILE A 100 -7.04 -1.01 7.99
C ILE A 100 -7.44 -2.34 7.39
N THR A 101 -6.47 -3.09 6.87
CA THR A 101 -6.69 -4.44 6.36
C THR A 101 -6.59 -5.47 7.48
N ASP A 102 -7.28 -6.60 7.34
CA ASP A 102 -7.23 -7.69 8.33
C ASP A 102 -5.79 -8.19 8.59
N CYS A 103 -4.92 -8.08 7.60
CA CYS A 103 -3.54 -8.57 7.68
C CYS A 103 -2.67 -7.67 8.54
N VAL A 104 -2.84 -6.35 8.38
CA VAL A 104 -2.20 -5.34 9.23
C VAL A 104 -2.69 -5.50 10.67
N MET A 105 -4.00 -5.76 10.87
CA MET A 105 -4.53 -6.05 12.20
C MET A 105 -3.90 -7.33 12.79
N ALA A 106 -3.78 -8.40 12.01
CA ALA A 106 -3.16 -9.65 12.45
C ALA A 106 -1.66 -9.47 12.75
N GLU A 107 -0.94 -8.62 12.02
CA GLU A 107 0.46 -8.28 12.32
C GLU A 107 0.59 -7.51 13.63
N LEU A 108 -0.28 -6.53 13.89
CA LEU A 108 -0.31 -5.82 15.18
C LEU A 108 -0.58 -6.76 16.37
N GLU A 109 -1.45 -7.76 16.19
CA GLU A 109 -1.72 -8.75 17.24
C GLU A 109 -0.52 -9.67 17.50
N LYS A 110 0.25 -10.03 16.46
CA LYS A 110 1.48 -10.83 16.58
C LYS A 110 2.61 -10.10 17.30
N LEU A 111 2.72 -8.79 17.12
CA LEU A 111 3.78 -7.98 17.74
C LEU A 111 3.60 -7.82 19.26
N GLY A 112 2.44 -8.20 19.81
CA GLY A 112 2.23 -8.43 21.24
C GLY A 112 2.11 -7.15 22.09
N GLN A 113 2.55 -7.23 23.35
CA GLN A 113 2.25 -6.24 24.39
C GLN A 113 2.85 -4.84 24.11
N LYS A 114 3.98 -4.76 23.41
CA LYS A 114 4.65 -3.49 23.08
C LYS A 114 3.76 -2.58 22.22
N TYR A 115 2.85 -3.16 21.44
CA TYR A 115 2.00 -2.45 20.48
C TYR A 115 0.53 -2.41 20.91
N ARG A 116 0.24 -2.62 22.22
CA ARG A 116 -1.12 -2.60 22.76
C ARG A 116 -1.84 -1.27 22.49
N VAL A 117 -1.11 -0.15 22.51
CA VAL A 117 -1.68 1.17 22.20
C VAL A 117 -2.08 1.26 20.73
N ALA A 118 -1.20 0.80 19.82
CA ALA A 118 -1.50 0.72 18.39
C ALA A 118 -2.73 -0.16 18.11
N LEU A 119 -2.84 -1.29 18.81
CA LEU A 119 -3.99 -2.19 18.67
C LEU A 119 -5.31 -1.54 19.12
N ARG A 120 -5.29 -0.72 20.18
CA ARG A 120 -6.50 0.02 20.61
C ARG A 120 -6.91 1.04 19.56
N ILE A 121 -5.96 1.83 19.06
CA ILE A 121 -6.20 2.83 18.02
C ILE A 121 -6.74 2.17 16.75
N ALA A 122 -6.13 1.06 16.30
CA ALA A 122 -6.59 0.32 15.13
C ALA A 122 -8.01 -0.27 15.28
N LYS A 123 -8.49 -0.47 16.53
CA LYS A 123 -9.82 -1.00 16.82
C LYS A 123 -10.88 0.10 16.96
N ASP A 124 -10.50 1.38 16.92
CA ASP A 124 -11.43 2.49 17.03
C ASP A 124 -12.44 2.51 15.86
N PRO A 125 -13.69 2.91 16.09
CA PRO A 125 -14.76 2.88 15.08
C PRO A 125 -14.55 3.89 13.94
N ARG A 126 -13.59 4.80 14.08
CA ARG A 126 -13.23 5.77 13.04
C ARG A 126 -12.45 5.13 11.89
N PHE A 127 -11.87 3.96 12.13
CA PHE A 127 -11.17 3.18 11.13
C PHE A 127 -12.13 2.23 10.41
N GLU A 128 -12.11 2.27 9.08
CA GLU A 128 -12.81 1.31 8.25
C GLU A 128 -11.99 0.03 8.16
N ARG A 129 -12.59 -1.11 8.53
CA ARG A 129 -11.92 -2.41 8.39
C ARG A 129 -12.21 -3.00 7.02
N LEU A 130 -11.16 -3.34 6.30
CA LEU A 130 -11.23 -3.91 4.96
C LEU A 130 -10.92 -5.41 4.99
N PRO A 131 -11.89 -6.28 4.64
CA PRO A 131 -11.70 -7.71 4.68
C PRO A 131 -10.72 -8.17 3.60
N CYS A 132 -9.85 -9.13 3.95
CA CYS A 132 -8.84 -9.66 3.02
C CYS A 132 -9.20 -11.07 2.51
N ILE A 133 -9.11 -11.26 1.19
CA ILE A 133 -9.48 -12.52 0.51
C ILE A 133 -8.23 -13.37 0.23
N HIS A 134 -7.38 -13.57 1.23
CA HIS A 134 -6.17 -14.36 1.04
C HIS A 134 -5.75 -15.05 2.33
N LYS A 135 -5.12 -16.21 2.19
CA LYS A 135 -4.67 -17.01 3.33
C LYS A 135 -3.26 -16.58 3.73
N GLY A 136 -3.13 -15.95 4.90
CA GLY A 136 -1.85 -15.78 5.59
C GLY A 136 -0.72 -15.13 4.78
N THR A 137 -1.02 -14.14 3.93
CA THR A 137 0.03 -13.41 3.20
C THR A 137 0.59 -12.28 4.06
N TYR A 138 1.78 -11.81 3.70
CA TYR A 138 2.38 -10.59 4.22
C TYR A 138 1.48 -9.37 3.94
N ALA A 139 1.42 -8.41 4.87
CA ALA A 139 0.61 -7.20 4.69
C ALA A 139 1.05 -6.38 3.48
N ASP A 140 2.36 -6.27 3.21
CA ASP A 140 2.90 -5.57 2.05
C ASP A 140 2.30 -6.06 0.73
N ASP A 141 2.24 -7.38 0.56
CA ASP A 141 1.70 -8.01 -0.64
C ASP A 141 0.20 -7.78 -0.77
N CYS A 142 -0.51 -7.81 0.35
CA CYS A 142 -1.94 -7.46 0.41
C CYS A 142 -2.18 -6.02 -0.06
N ILE A 143 -1.43 -5.06 0.49
CA ILE A 143 -1.56 -3.64 0.15
C ILE A 143 -1.26 -3.43 -1.33
N VAL A 144 -0.16 -3.98 -1.83
CA VAL A 144 0.22 -3.84 -3.25
C VAL A 144 -0.82 -4.47 -4.18
N SER A 145 -1.32 -5.66 -3.85
CA SER A 145 -2.38 -6.33 -4.62
C SER A 145 -3.67 -5.49 -4.66
N ARG A 146 -4.12 -5.01 -3.50
CA ARG A 146 -5.34 -4.22 -3.35
C ARG A 146 -5.27 -2.91 -4.12
N VAL A 147 -4.15 -2.21 -4.00
CA VAL A 147 -3.89 -0.91 -4.67
C VAL A 147 -3.76 -1.08 -6.18
N SER A 148 -3.18 -2.20 -6.63
CA SER A 148 -3.07 -2.52 -8.06
C SER A 148 -4.44 -2.77 -8.70
N GLN A 149 -5.32 -3.48 -7.99
CA GLN A 149 -6.70 -3.76 -8.42
C GLN A 149 -7.58 -2.50 -8.34
N HIS A 150 -7.55 -1.81 -7.21
CA HIS A 150 -8.37 -0.65 -6.92
C HIS A 150 -7.48 0.55 -6.62
N LYS A 151 -7.42 1.47 -7.58
CA LYS A 151 -6.56 2.65 -7.49
C LYS A 151 -7.18 3.79 -6.68
N CYS A 152 -8.25 3.54 -5.92
CA CYS A 152 -8.97 4.56 -5.15
C CYS A 152 -8.44 4.77 -3.72
N TYR A 153 -7.19 4.38 -3.44
CA TYR A 153 -6.58 4.46 -2.12
C TYR A 153 -5.32 5.31 -2.12
N ILE A 154 -5.11 6.02 -1.02
CA ILE A 154 -3.82 6.61 -0.62
C ILE A 154 -3.13 5.61 0.29
N VAL A 155 -1.83 5.38 0.14
CA VAL A 155 -1.12 4.44 1.04
C VAL A 155 -0.28 5.20 2.04
N ALA A 156 -0.52 4.98 3.33
CA ALA A 156 0.26 5.52 4.43
C ALA A 156 1.30 4.50 4.89
N THR A 157 2.55 4.70 4.50
CA THR A 157 3.66 3.82 4.89
C THR A 157 4.96 4.61 5.06
N CYS A 158 5.79 4.15 5.99
CA CYS A 158 7.16 4.66 6.18
C CYS A 158 8.22 3.74 5.56
N ASP A 159 7.84 2.56 5.06
CA ASP A 159 8.79 1.53 4.64
C ASP A 159 9.37 1.81 3.26
N ARG A 160 10.70 1.69 3.17
CA ARG A 160 11.44 2.02 1.94
C ARG A 160 11.12 1.06 0.81
N ASP A 161 11.00 -0.23 1.11
CA ASP A 161 10.74 -1.27 0.12
C ASP A 161 9.29 -1.22 -0.38
N LEU A 162 8.33 -1.06 0.53
CA LEU A 162 6.92 -0.90 0.17
C LEU A 162 6.70 0.36 -0.67
N LYS A 163 7.33 1.49 -0.32
CA LYS A 163 7.36 2.70 -1.15
C LYS A 163 7.89 2.44 -2.56
N ARG A 164 9.02 1.73 -2.68
CA ARG A 164 9.60 1.39 -4.00
C ARG A 164 8.65 0.53 -4.83
N ARG A 165 7.90 -0.37 -4.21
CA ARG A 165 6.90 -1.21 -4.90
C ARG A 165 5.70 -0.39 -5.35
N ILE A 166 5.15 0.48 -4.50
CA ILE A 166 3.97 1.30 -4.81
C ILE A 166 4.29 2.36 -5.87
N ARG A 167 5.51 2.92 -5.89
CA ARG A 167 5.94 3.85 -6.95
C ARG A 167 5.88 3.26 -8.37
N LYS A 168 5.91 1.93 -8.51
CA LYS A 168 5.73 1.26 -9.81
C LYS A 168 4.27 1.28 -10.28
N VAL A 169 3.32 1.55 -9.38
CA VAL A 169 1.89 1.60 -9.67
C VAL A 169 1.45 3.05 -9.88
N PRO A 170 1.08 3.45 -11.11
CA PRO A 170 0.37 4.70 -11.33
C PRO A 170 -1.11 4.52 -10.97
N GLY A 171 -1.92 5.46 -10.49
CA GLY A 171 -1.73 6.77 -9.93
C GLY A 171 -2.10 6.72 -8.43
N VAL A 172 -1.18 6.21 -7.62
CA VAL A 172 -1.36 5.96 -6.18
C VAL A 172 -0.44 6.89 -5.39
N PRO A 173 -0.99 7.84 -4.60
CA PRO A 173 -0.20 8.70 -3.74
C PRO A 173 0.27 7.95 -2.49
N ILE A 174 1.45 8.34 -1.99
CA ILE A 174 2.05 7.76 -0.80
C ILE A 174 2.15 8.83 0.28
N MET A 175 1.59 8.55 1.46
CA MET A 175 1.73 9.39 2.64
C MET A 175 2.80 8.83 3.56
N TYR A 176 3.65 9.70 4.09
CA TYR A 176 4.72 9.37 5.03
C TYR A 176 4.84 10.43 6.12
N ILE A 177 5.62 10.12 7.15
CA ILE A 177 5.84 11.02 8.30
C ILE A 177 7.20 11.69 8.16
N THR A 178 7.24 13.02 8.27
CA THR A 178 8.46 13.81 8.37
C THR A 178 8.31 14.91 9.40
N GLN A 179 9.29 15.06 10.30
CA GLN A 179 9.38 16.17 11.25
C GLN A 179 8.05 16.44 12.00
N HIS A 180 7.41 15.39 12.51
CA HIS A 180 6.13 15.47 13.23
C HIS A 180 4.94 15.98 12.39
N ARG A 181 5.00 15.88 11.06
CA ARG A 181 3.87 16.14 10.18
C ARG A 181 3.72 15.01 9.17
N TYR A 182 2.49 14.81 8.70
CA TYR A 182 2.26 13.97 7.53
C TYR A 182 2.58 14.76 6.28
N SER A 183 3.16 14.07 5.31
CA SER A 183 3.52 14.63 4.02
C SER A 183 3.15 13.61 2.96
N ILE A 184 2.64 14.10 1.84
CA ILE A 184 2.25 13.29 0.71
C ILE A 184 3.29 13.42 -0.39
N GLU A 185 3.80 12.27 -0.81
CA GLU A 185 4.51 12.12 -2.08
C GLU A 185 3.44 12.01 -3.18
N ARG A 186 3.47 12.94 -4.14
CA ARG A 186 2.67 12.81 -5.37
C ARG A 186 3.45 12.05 -6.45
N MET A 187 2.66 11.35 -7.27
CA MET A 187 2.94 10.82 -8.61
C MET A 187 4.03 11.58 -9.38
N PRO A 188 4.83 10.90 -10.23
CA PRO A 188 5.82 11.58 -11.04
C PRO A 188 5.11 12.60 -11.94
N GLU A 189 5.30 13.89 -11.66
CA GLU A 189 5.50 14.83 -12.74
C GLU A 189 6.61 14.22 -13.58
N ALA A 190 6.31 13.93 -14.84
CA ALA A 190 7.33 13.55 -15.80
C ALA A 190 8.46 14.58 -15.66
N THR A 191 9.58 14.14 -15.09
CA THR A 191 10.84 14.87 -15.11
C THR A 191 11.28 14.91 -16.57
N ILE A 192 10.67 15.80 -17.34
CA ILE A 192 11.41 16.64 -18.26
C ILE A 192 12.22 17.55 -17.35
N GLY A 193 13.52 17.28 -17.24
CA GLY A 193 14.47 18.17 -16.58
C GLY A 193 14.75 17.82 -15.13
N GLY A 194 15.83 17.08 -14.90
CA GLY A 194 16.42 16.92 -13.58
C GLY A 194 16.72 18.29 -12.95
N GLY A 195 16.12 18.55 -11.79
CA GLY A 195 16.36 19.73 -10.98
C GLY A 195 16.33 19.32 -9.52
N LYS A 196 17.45 19.53 -8.83
CA LYS A 196 17.66 19.23 -7.41
C LYS A 196 16.49 19.74 -6.58
N SER A 197 15.99 18.88 -5.69
CA SER A 197 15.02 19.19 -4.64
C SER A 197 15.54 20.33 -3.75
N GLN A 198 15.22 21.57 -4.11
CA GLN A 198 15.24 22.67 -3.16
C GLN A 198 13.95 22.65 -2.37
N ILE A 199 14.13 22.68 -1.06
CA ILE A 199 13.13 22.80 -0.01
C ILE A 199 12.28 24.03 -0.32
N LEU A 200 11.06 23.82 -0.81
CA LEU A 200 10.05 24.87 -0.86
C LEU A 200 9.54 25.10 0.57
N ARG A 201 10.24 26.00 1.28
CA ARG A 201 9.63 26.82 2.33
C ARG A 201 8.49 27.59 1.66
N PHE A 202 7.26 27.11 1.82
CA PHE A 202 6.07 27.90 1.53
C PHE A 202 5.99 29.03 2.55
N LYS A 203 6.57 30.16 2.18
CA LYS A 203 6.37 31.45 2.83
C LYS A 203 4.94 31.88 2.48
N THR A 204 4.09 31.90 3.50
CA THR A 204 2.92 32.78 3.69
C THR A 204 2.39 33.46 2.44
N LEU A 205 1.34 32.90 1.84
CA LEU A 205 0.32 33.65 1.11
C LEU A 205 -0.98 32.86 1.20
N LEU A 206 -1.87 33.32 2.08
CA LEU A 206 -3.33 33.46 1.88
C LEU A 206 -3.94 33.84 3.23
N LEU A 207 -3.76 35.13 3.56
CA LEU A 207 -4.68 35.90 4.38
C LEU A 207 -5.70 36.49 3.38
N GLN A 208 -6.86 35.87 3.24
CA GLN A 208 -8.06 36.53 2.75
C GLN A 208 -9.21 35.93 3.54
N ASP A 209 -9.55 36.61 4.64
CA ASP A 209 -10.91 36.75 5.19
C ASP A 209 -10.80 37.44 6.55
N SER A 210 -10.62 38.78 6.55
CA SER A 210 -11.11 39.66 7.62
C SER A 210 -10.87 41.14 7.26
N ASP A 211 -11.96 41.90 7.31
CA ASP A 211 -12.10 43.31 6.98
C ASP A 211 -11.45 44.21 8.05
N ASP A 212 -10.30 44.83 7.76
CA ASP A 212 -9.77 45.93 8.58
C ASP A 212 -9.09 47.00 7.71
N VAL A 213 -9.72 48.17 7.63
CA VAL A 213 -9.34 49.33 6.78
C VAL A 213 -8.00 49.97 7.20
N GLU A 214 -7.54 49.74 8.43
CA GLU A 214 -6.30 50.33 8.97
C GLU A 214 -5.02 49.78 8.32
N ILE A 215 -5.03 48.54 7.83
CA ILE A 215 -3.83 47.89 7.27
C ILE A 215 -3.50 48.41 5.86
N GLN A 216 -4.50 48.86 5.09
CA GLN A 216 -4.28 49.44 3.75
C GLN A 216 -3.56 50.80 3.81
N ILE A 217 -3.84 51.61 4.84
CA ILE A 217 -3.23 52.94 5.00
C ILE A 217 -1.75 52.81 5.40
N ALA A 218 -1.41 51.82 6.25
CA ALA A 218 -0.02 51.55 6.64
C ALA A 218 0.84 51.03 5.47
N LEU A 219 0.26 50.20 4.58
CA LEU A 219 0.94 49.68 3.39
C LEU A 219 1.13 50.74 2.29
N ALA A 220 0.25 51.75 2.22
CA ALA A 220 0.40 52.87 1.29
C ALA A 220 1.53 53.83 1.71
N HIS A 221 1.69 54.08 3.01
CA HIS A 221 2.79 54.91 3.53
C HIS A 221 4.16 54.22 3.35
N ALA A 222 4.27 52.92 3.62
CA ALA A 222 5.52 52.17 3.49
C ALA A 222 6.01 52.01 2.03
N ARG A 223 5.11 52.13 1.04
CA ARG A 223 5.48 52.11 -0.39
C ARG A 223 6.08 53.43 -0.88
N ASN A 224 5.80 54.55 -0.23
CA ASN A 224 6.27 55.86 -0.66
C ASN A 224 7.69 56.18 -0.17
N GLU A 225 8.15 55.54 0.90
CA GLU A 225 9.53 55.70 1.42
C GLU A 225 10.58 54.90 0.64
N MET A 226 10.18 53.89 -0.14
CA MET A 226 11.11 53.06 -0.94
C MET A 226 11.38 53.58 -2.36
N ILE A 227 10.78 54.71 -2.76
CA ILE A 227 10.97 55.31 -4.10
C ILE A 227 11.96 56.49 -4.07
N PHE A 228 12.33 56.98 -2.89
CA PHE A 228 13.36 58.02 -2.71
C PHE A 228 14.45 57.53 -1.75
N SER A 229 15.29 56.59 -2.18
CA SER A 229 16.64 56.30 -1.63
C SER A 229 17.43 55.47 -2.64
#